data_AF-A0AAD9P3Q7-F1
#
_entry.id   AF-A0AAD9P3Q7-F1
#
_cell.length_a   1.000
_cell.length_b   1.000
_cell.length_c   1.000
_cell.angle_alpha   90.00
_cell.angle_beta   90.00
_cell.angle_gamma   90.00
#
_symmetry.space_group_name_H-M   'P 1'
#
loop_
_entity.id
_entity.type
_entity.pdbx_description
1 polymer ?
#
loop_
_entity_poly.entity_id
_entity_poly.type
_entity_poly.pdbx_seq_one_letter_code
_entity_poly.pdbx_strand_id
1 'polypeptide(L)'
;MEVAKYNTDIAALCQTRFSESGSLNDLENTFFWSGKPEGERREAGVDFAIKKDIVTMLTEIPWPVSDRIMAMRLLLSKNNFATIISVYAPTMTNPDENKEAFYNQLASVLSGIPRRNKLLLIGYFNARIGRDNDK
;
A
#
# COMPACT_ATOMS: atom_id res chain seq x y z
N MET A 1 -16.51 -8.96 -4.11
CA MET A 1 -15.93 -8.16 -3.00
C MET A 1 -16.56 -6.77 -2.99
N GLU A 2 -16.70 -6.08 -1.85
CA GLU A 2 -17.42 -4.79 -1.77
C GLU A 2 -16.89 -3.73 -2.75
N VAL A 3 -15.57 -3.71 -3.00
CA VAL A 3 -14.92 -2.78 -3.95
C VAL A 3 -15.47 -2.89 -5.38
N ALA A 4 -15.87 -4.10 -5.81
CA ALA A 4 -16.43 -4.31 -7.15
C ALA A 4 -17.79 -3.62 -7.34
N LYS A 5 -18.55 -3.41 -6.26
CA LYS A 5 -19.87 -2.75 -6.32
C LYS A 5 -19.80 -1.28 -6.71
N TYR A 6 -18.63 -0.65 -6.53
CA TYR A 6 -18.45 0.79 -6.72
C TYR A 6 -17.77 1.16 -8.04
N ASN A 7 -17.51 0.19 -8.93
CA ASN A 7 -16.74 0.40 -10.17
C ASN A 7 -15.41 1.13 -9.89
N THR A 8 -14.70 0.67 -8.86
CA THR A 8 -13.44 1.27 -8.42
C THR A 8 -12.30 0.82 -9.32
N ASP A 9 -11.53 1.76 -9.87
CA ASP A 9 -10.36 1.43 -10.70
C ASP A 9 -9.22 0.81 -9.87
N ILE A 10 -8.94 1.40 -8.72
CA ILE A 10 -7.88 0.99 -7.80
C ILE A 10 -8.37 1.21 -6.36
N ALA A 11 -8.29 0.18 -5.53
CA ALA A 11 -8.47 0.29 -4.09
C ALA A 11 -7.22 -0.18 -3.35
N ALA A 12 -6.79 0.59 -2.35
CA ALA A 12 -5.84 0.14 -1.35
C ALA A 12 -6.61 -0.41 -0.14
N LEU A 13 -6.31 -1.65 0.25
CA LEU A 13 -6.89 -2.31 1.42
C LEU A 13 -5.84 -2.45 2.51
N CYS A 14 -6.29 -2.43 3.76
CA CYS A 14 -5.45 -2.58 4.94
C CYS A 14 -6.02 -3.67 5.84
N GLN A 15 -5.18 -4.26 6.71
CA GLN A 15 -5.55 -5.32 7.66
C GLN A 15 -6.08 -6.59 6.99
N THR A 16 -5.55 -6.94 5.82
CA THR A 16 -5.97 -8.11 5.06
C THR A 16 -5.51 -9.43 5.68
N ARG A 17 -4.42 -9.39 6.46
CA ARG A 17 -3.89 -10.53 7.24
C ARG A 17 -3.58 -11.76 6.39
N PHE A 18 -3.29 -11.57 5.10
CA PHE A 18 -2.68 -12.62 4.29
C PHE A 18 -1.24 -12.89 4.75
N SER A 19 -0.78 -14.12 4.54
CA SER A 19 0.64 -14.46 4.66
C SER A 19 1.34 -14.26 3.33
N GLU A 20 2.64 -14.04 3.43
CA GLU A 20 3.54 -13.81 2.29
C GLU A 20 3.07 -12.63 1.43
N SER A 21 3.79 -12.40 0.34
CA SER A 21 3.30 -11.54 -0.73
C SER A 21 2.80 -12.40 -1.88
N GLY A 22 1.76 -11.94 -2.58
CA GLY A 22 1.15 -12.73 -3.64
C GLY A 22 0.22 -11.92 -4.52
N SER A 23 -0.36 -12.60 -5.50
CA SER A 23 -1.36 -12.03 -6.39
C SER A 23 -2.45 -13.05 -6.74
N LEU A 24 -3.65 -12.56 -7.01
CA LEU A 24 -4.81 -13.37 -7.37
C LEU A 24 -5.64 -12.62 -8.41
N ASN A 25 -6.07 -13.31 -9.46
CA ASN A 25 -7.03 -12.78 -10.41
C ASN A 25 -8.43 -13.29 -10.04
N ASP A 26 -9.41 -12.38 -9.93
CA ASP A 26 -10.82 -12.75 -9.93
C ASP A 26 -11.45 -12.48 -11.32
N LEU A 27 -12.78 -12.31 -11.40
CA LEU A 27 -13.46 -12.02 -12.67
C LEU A 27 -13.14 -10.61 -13.20
N GLU A 28 -13.07 -9.58 -12.33
CA GLU A 28 -13.03 -8.16 -12.72
C GLU A 28 -11.73 -7.45 -12.29
N ASN A 29 -11.02 -7.98 -11.30
CA ASN A 29 -9.88 -7.37 -10.63
C ASN A 29 -8.69 -8.34 -10.56
N THR A 30 -7.51 -7.74 -10.39
CA THR A 30 -6.29 -8.40 -9.96
C THR A 30 -5.91 -7.84 -8.59
N PHE A 31 -5.70 -8.75 -7.65
CA PHE A 31 -5.26 -8.47 -6.29
C PHE A 31 -3.77 -8.67 -6.17
N PHE A 32 -3.14 -7.78 -5.41
CA PHE A 32 -1.76 -7.90 -4.96
C PHE A 32 -1.74 -7.63 -3.47
N TRP A 33 -1.06 -8.46 -2.69
CA TRP A 33 -0.96 -8.28 -1.25
C TRP A 33 0.47 -8.42 -0.74
N SER A 34 0.72 -7.80 0.40
CA SER A 34 1.92 -8.02 1.21
C SER A 34 1.53 -8.31 2.64
N GLY A 35 2.02 -9.43 3.15
CA GLY A 35 1.84 -9.88 4.52
C GLY A 35 3.14 -10.44 5.12
N LYS A 36 3.05 -10.84 6.38
CA LYS A 36 4.16 -11.50 7.10
C LYS A 36 4.42 -12.91 6.57
N PRO A 37 5.64 -13.45 6.77
CA PRO A 37 5.94 -14.82 6.44
C PRO A 37 4.96 -15.84 7.06
N GLU A 38 4.83 -16.99 6.43
CA GLU A 38 4.04 -18.09 6.96
C GLU A 38 4.58 -18.53 8.34
N GLY A 39 3.66 -18.81 9.28
CA GLY A 39 4.00 -19.14 10.66
C GLY A 39 4.15 -17.92 11.59
N GLU A 40 4.31 -16.71 11.05
CA GLU A 40 4.27 -15.49 11.85
C GLU A 40 2.83 -15.00 12.11
N ARG A 41 2.66 -14.24 13.21
CA ARG A 41 1.35 -13.71 13.58
C ARG A 41 0.90 -12.64 12.58
N ARG A 42 -0.26 -12.88 11.96
CA ARG A 42 -0.83 -12.01 10.90
C ARG A 42 -1.63 -10.86 11.50
N GLU A 43 -0.93 -9.81 11.93
CA GLU A 43 -1.52 -8.62 12.56
C GLU A 43 -1.73 -7.44 11.58
N ALA A 44 -1.02 -7.46 10.45
CA ALA A 44 -1.01 -6.40 9.44
C ALA A 44 -1.51 -6.91 8.08
N GLY A 45 -1.04 -6.31 6.99
CA GLY A 45 -1.46 -6.62 5.63
C GLY A 45 -1.86 -5.37 4.88
N VAL A 46 -1.31 -5.21 3.69
CA VAL A 46 -1.67 -4.17 2.73
C VAL A 46 -1.84 -4.76 1.35
N ASP A 47 -2.90 -4.36 0.67
CA ASP A 47 -3.25 -4.93 -0.62
C ASP A 47 -3.66 -3.82 -1.60
N PHE A 48 -3.54 -4.14 -2.88
CA PHE A 48 -4.21 -3.45 -3.97
C PHE A 48 -5.25 -4.37 -4.60
N ALA A 49 -6.45 -3.85 -4.83
CA ALA A 49 -7.40 -4.39 -5.79
C ALA A 49 -7.39 -3.47 -7.01
N ILE A 50 -7.02 -4.01 -8.17
CA ILE A 50 -6.83 -3.24 -9.41
C ILE A 50 -7.77 -3.81 -10.47
N LYS A 51 -8.59 -2.96 -11.07
CA LYS A 51 -9.45 -3.37 -12.19
C LYS A 51 -8.59 -3.86 -13.36
N LYS A 52 -8.95 -4.97 -13.99
CA LYS A 52 -8.13 -5.63 -15.04
C LYS A 52 -7.73 -4.71 -16.19
N ASP A 53 -8.60 -3.80 -16.60
CA ASP A 53 -8.32 -2.84 -17.67
C ASP A 53 -7.14 -1.92 -17.30
N ILE A 54 -6.99 -1.61 -16.01
CA ILE A 54 -5.91 -0.75 -15.47
C ILE A 54 -4.61 -1.53 -15.27
N VAL A 55 -4.68 -2.86 -15.07
CA VAL A 55 -3.48 -3.70 -14.88
C VAL A 55 -2.51 -3.56 -16.06
N THR A 56 -3.03 -3.35 -17.28
CA THR A 56 -2.21 -3.11 -18.49
C THR A 56 -1.37 -1.83 -18.43
N MET A 57 -1.72 -0.88 -17.56
CA MET A 57 -0.99 0.37 -17.35
C MET A 57 0.10 0.24 -16.29
N LEU A 58 0.17 -0.87 -15.56
CA LEU A 58 1.25 -1.13 -14.61
C LEU A 58 2.57 -1.27 -15.36
N THR A 59 3.59 -0.54 -14.90
CA THR A 59 4.94 -0.65 -15.47
C THR A 59 5.71 -1.84 -14.89
N GLU A 60 5.27 -2.30 -13.72
CA GLU A 60 5.84 -3.39 -12.95
C GLU A 60 4.77 -3.99 -12.05
N ILE A 61 4.97 -5.24 -11.63
CA ILE A 61 4.11 -5.87 -10.63
C ILE A 61 4.19 -5.05 -9.34
N PRO A 62 3.06 -4.73 -8.68
CA PRO A 62 3.07 -4.08 -7.37
C PRO A 62 4.03 -4.80 -6.42
N TRP A 63 4.98 -4.05 -5.88
CA TRP A 63 6.06 -4.63 -5.09
C TRP A 63 5.80 -4.43 -3.60
N PRO A 64 5.98 -5.49 -2.79
CA PRO A 64 5.92 -5.39 -1.35
C PRO A 64 7.19 -4.70 -0.83
N VAL A 65 7.03 -3.77 0.12
CA VAL A 65 8.15 -3.17 0.86
C VAL A 65 8.20 -3.77 2.27
N SER A 66 7.03 -3.96 2.88
CA SER A 66 6.83 -4.70 4.13
C SER A 66 5.36 -5.14 4.23
N ASP A 67 5.01 -5.90 5.27
CA ASP A 67 3.62 -6.27 5.60
C ASP A 67 2.69 -5.07 5.88
N ARG A 68 3.24 -3.85 5.85
CA ARG A 68 2.56 -2.58 6.10
C ARG A 68 2.73 -1.55 4.98
N ILE A 69 3.56 -1.82 3.98
CA ILE A 69 3.83 -0.90 2.87
C ILE A 69 3.91 -1.69 1.57
N MET A 70 3.05 -1.34 0.61
CA MET A 70 3.10 -1.86 -0.76
C MET A 70 3.04 -0.69 -1.72
N ALA A 71 3.81 -0.76 -2.80
CA ALA A 71 3.83 0.29 -3.80
C ALA A 71 3.64 -0.28 -5.19
N MET A 72 3.12 0.56 -6.09
CA MET A 72 3.00 0.25 -7.50
C MET A 72 3.21 1.50 -8.34
N ARG A 73 3.52 1.28 -9.62
CA ARG A 73 3.73 2.37 -10.57
C ARG A 73 2.91 2.15 -11.83
N LEU A 74 2.20 3.21 -12.21
CA LEU A 74 1.35 3.28 -13.39
C LEU A 74 1.98 4.22 -14.41
N LEU A 75 1.97 3.80 -15.67
CA LEU A 75 2.29 4.66 -16.78
C LEU A 75 1.12 5.63 -17.03
N LEU A 76 1.42 6.92 -17.06
CA LEU A 76 0.52 7.97 -17.50
C LEU A 76 0.90 8.44 -18.91
N SER A 77 0.22 9.48 -19.39
CA SER A 77 0.56 10.12 -20.67
C SER A 77 1.98 10.72 -20.69
N LYS A 78 2.56 10.83 -21.89
CA LYS A 78 3.83 11.57 -22.16
C LYS A 78 5.01 11.10 -21.28
N ASN A 79 5.12 9.79 -21.02
CA ASN A 79 6.19 9.19 -20.22
C ASN A 79 6.27 9.74 -18.77
N ASN A 80 5.12 10.17 -18.22
CA ASN A 80 4.93 10.45 -16.80
C ASN A 80 4.41 9.20 -16.10
N PHE A 81 4.64 9.12 -14.78
CA PHE A 81 4.20 7.98 -13.97
C PHE A 81 3.42 8.47 -12.76
N ALA A 82 2.50 7.64 -12.28
CA ALA A 82 1.96 7.75 -10.93
C ALA A 82 2.55 6.62 -10.07
N THR A 83 3.11 6.96 -8.93
CA THR A 83 3.44 6.00 -7.88
C THR A 83 2.34 6.03 -6.84
N ILE A 84 1.73 4.87 -6.58
CA ILE A 84 0.70 4.70 -5.56
C ILE A 84 1.29 3.85 -4.45
N ILE A 85 1.23 4.34 -3.21
CA ILE A 85 1.73 3.63 -2.03
C ILE A 85 0.53 3.36 -1.11
N SER A 86 0.26 2.09 -0.86
CA SER A 86 -0.68 1.62 0.17
C SER A 86 0.06 1.42 1.48
N VAL A 87 -0.46 1.99 2.56
CA VAL A 87 0.15 1.87 3.88
C VAL A 87 -0.83 1.46 4.98
N TYR A 88 -0.34 0.70 5.94
CA TYR A 88 -0.98 0.43 7.22
C TYR A 88 -0.02 0.71 8.38
N ALA A 89 -0.01 1.95 8.84
CA ALA A 89 0.91 2.39 9.89
C ALA A 89 0.68 1.60 11.20
N PRO A 90 1.71 1.40 12.03
CA PRO A 90 1.55 0.83 13.37
C PRO A 90 0.58 1.65 14.22
N THR A 91 -0.08 1.00 15.18
CA THR A 91 -0.96 1.70 16.14
C THR A 91 -0.12 2.47 17.17
N MET A 92 -0.76 3.40 17.89
CA MET A 92 -0.10 4.16 18.96
C MET A 92 0.47 3.28 20.08
N THR A 93 -0.11 2.09 20.28
CA THR A 93 0.33 1.12 21.30
C THR A 93 1.51 0.27 20.86
N ASN A 94 1.91 0.31 19.59
CA ASN A 94 3.11 -0.37 19.15
C ASN A 94 4.37 0.36 19.69
N PRO A 95 5.47 -0.39 19.95
CA PRO A 95 6.75 0.18 20.37
C PRO A 95 7.24 1.28 19.41
N ASP A 96 7.95 2.27 19.95
CA ASP A 96 8.51 3.38 19.16
C ASP A 96 9.44 2.89 18.05
N GLU A 97 10.25 1.86 18.33
CA GLU A 97 11.11 1.20 17.34
C GLU A 97 10.32 0.72 16.11
N ASN A 98 9.13 0.15 16.29
CA ASN A 98 8.28 -0.32 15.18
C ASN A 98 7.72 0.86 14.38
N LYS A 99 7.37 1.96 15.05
CA LYS A 99 6.88 3.18 14.39
C LYS A 99 7.98 3.85 13.60
N GLU A 100 9.17 4.02 14.19
CA GLU A 100 10.34 4.57 13.54
C GLU A 100 10.77 3.72 12.34
N ALA A 101 10.84 2.39 12.50
CA ALA A 101 11.14 1.49 11.40
C ALA A 101 10.16 1.65 10.21
N PHE A 102 8.86 1.72 10.50
CA PHE A 102 7.84 1.97 9.48
C PHE A 102 8.03 3.32 8.77
N TYR A 103 8.21 4.41 9.52
CA TYR A 103 8.36 5.75 8.92
C TYR A 103 9.70 5.90 8.17
N ASN A 104 10.77 5.24 8.63
CA ASN A 104 12.05 5.20 7.92
C ASN A 104 11.93 4.42 6.60
N GLN A 105 11.24 3.27 6.59
CA GLN A 105 10.96 2.53 5.36
C GLN A 105 10.10 3.36 4.39
N LEU A 106 9.04 3.99 4.89
CA LEU A 106 8.18 4.86 4.07
C LEU A 106 8.97 6.03 3.48
N ALA A 107 9.79 6.71 4.29
CA ALA A 107 10.65 7.80 3.85
C ALA A 107 11.64 7.35 2.77
N SER A 108 12.23 6.15 2.92
CA SER A 108 13.11 5.55 1.91
C SER A 108 12.39 5.37 0.57
N VAL A 109 11.18 4.77 0.58
CA VAL A 109 10.37 4.60 -0.64
C VAL A 109 10.04 5.95 -1.27
N LEU A 110 9.60 6.93 -0.47
CA LEU A 110 9.26 8.26 -0.96
C LEU A 110 10.47 8.98 -1.59
N SER A 111 11.66 8.84 -1.01
CA SER A 111 12.88 9.47 -1.50
C SER A 111 13.31 8.96 -2.88
N GLY A 112 12.97 7.70 -3.21
CA GLY A 112 13.27 7.10 -4.50
C GLY A 112 12.35 7.53 -5.64
N ILE A 113 11.26 8.27 -5.36
CA ILE A 113 10.26 8.65 -6.37
C ILE A 113 10.73 9.91 -7.11
N PRO A 114 10.91 9.88 -8.44
CA PRO A 114 11.26 11.07 -9.21
C PRO A 114 10.25 12.19 -9.02
N ARG A 115 10.70 13.43 -8.77
CA ARG A 115 9.83 14.61 -8.55
C ARG A 115 8.80 14.88 -9.66
N ARG A 116 9.10 14.45 -10.89
CA ARG A 116 8.18 14.58 -12.03
C ARG A 116 6.98 13.62 -11.96
N ASN A 117 7.11 12.53 -11.22
CA ASN A 117 6.07 11.54 -11.06
C ASN A 117 5.00 12.07 -10.10
N LYS A 118 3.75 11.66 -10.34
CA LYS A 118 2.65 11.89 -9.40
C LYS A 118 2.77 10.88 -8.28
N LEU A 119 2.49 11.31 -7.06
CA LEU A 119 2.50 10.45 -5.87
C LEU A 119 1.10 10.44 -5.27
N LEU A 120 0.55 9.25 -5.08
CA LEU A 120 -0.62 9.02 -4.24
C LEU A 120 -0.17 8.16 -3.07
N LEU A 121 -0.23 8.75 -1.87
CA LEU A 121 0.05 8.05 -0.62
C LEU A 121 -1.30 7.83 0.07
N ILE A 122 -1.72 6.57 0.15
CA ILE A 122 -3.06 6.18 0.58
C ILE A 122 -2.99 5.05 1.62
N GLY A 123 -4.04 4.94 2.44
CA GLY A 123 -4.14 3.92 3.46
C GLY A 123 -4.34 4.51 4.85
N TYR A 124 -4.07 3.71 5.86
CA TYR A 124 -4.43 4.02 7.24
C TYR A 124 -3.20 4.36 8.07
N PHE A 125 -3.03 5.66 8.33
CA PHE A 125 -1.86 6.22 9.02
C PHE A 125 -1.89 6.08 10.54
N ASN A 126 -3.02 5.68 11.14
CA ASN A 126 -3.17 5.65 12.60
C ASN A 126 -2.79 6.97 13.31
N ALA A 127 -2.72 8.09 12.56
CA ALA A 127 -2.26 9.37 13.04
C ALA A 127 -3.43 10.15 13.64
N ARG A 128 -3.19 10.81 14.77
CA ARG A 128 -4.09 11.86 15.27
C ARG A 128 -3.73 13.17 14.59
N ILE A 129 -4.71 13.82 13.99
CA ILE A 129 -4.54 15.15 13.41
C ILE A 129 -4.87 16.16 14.52
N GLY A 130 -3.85 16.88 15.00
CA GLY A 130 -4.00 17.90 16.04
C GLY A 130 -2.77 17.99 16.94
N ARG A 131 -2.53 19.17 17.53
CA ARG A 131 -1.56 19.31 18.61
C ARG A 131 -2.16 18.74 19.89
N ASP A 132 -1.84 17.50 20.23
CA ASP A 132 -1.68 17.16 21.64
C ASP A 132 -0.22 17.44 22.00
N ASN A 133 0.10 18.74 22.05
CA ASN A 133 1.28 19.26 22.74
C ASN A 133 0.97 19.46 24.23
N ASP A 134 0.08 18.66 24.82
CA ASP A 134 -0.20 18.68 26.25
C ASP A 134 -0.72 17.30 26.70
N LYS A 135 0.18 16.49 27.26
CA LYS A 135 0.07 15.90 28.61
C LYS A 135 1.28 15.03 28.93
#